data_AF-A0A328FJP5-F1
#
_entry.id   AF-A0A328FJP5-F1
#
_cell.length_a   1.000
_cell.length_b   1.000
_cell.length_c   1.000
_cell.angle_alpha   90.00
_cell.angle_beta   90.00
_cell.angle_gamma   90.00
#
_symmetry.space_group_name_H-M   'P 1'
#
loop_
_entity.id
_entity.type
_entity.pdbx_description
1 polymer ?
#
loop_
_entity_poly.entity_id
_entity_poly.type
_entity_poly.pdbx_seq_one_letter_code
_entity_poly.pdbx_strand_id
1 'polypeptide(L)'
;MGGINAQDFINELVFCLNEKDTVKAKALLQFASDANVDVQIQKMALAKLAKGPENVVFPLLEYLTKIDISNTEIQESLYDLILDKAYGNTNLVTEYIINNEKKTRIQFIRAAGDLFLKETIPVLIQVVQGETDPEIIAPAINSLAVFRKPKHIEIFSSFTTHSDPDIIKAAIFAIGAMSNPQAADTLISFLCEDETINKLVVQALAEKQDLYDLETITRLLSSPVTIIRDTAIDELINMGKKATPLLTKAFQNAESDYMVHLITTLGYIEDQAAIPAIMNIINTQPKDANIRQAAYEAMERIPSPRTAICLVQGLQDPEESVRMSAARAVDKNLSKPLVAGLKNIVRDKSPEAISTVSALIDTDATNIFNFLMGEESFRELAGTHIAEKASPATRKAFLKNMVAIGQIEFAKEIAAKITETGQAKASSSMKIVVVDDSKMMLKLYQNKLSILGLTCEIFHRPEEAVKRILSGKTDLVITDLNMPNISGLELTMEIRRKFTRTDLPILMITTQSDFVEEKEGDIDITEALLKKSGINKILHKPFSDNDFKESVFKLLPT
;
A
#
# COMPACT_ATOMS: atom_id res chain seq x y z
N MET A 1 45.84 -19.88 2.52
CA MET A 1 47.31 -19.92 2.32
C MET A 1 47.96 -18.90 3.24
N GLY A 2 48.73 -19.33 4.26
CA GLY A 2 49.26 -18.44 5.31
C GLY A 2 50.71 -17.98 5.10
N GLY A 3 51.15 -17.73 3.87
CA GLY A 3 52.58 -17.51 3.59
C GLY A 3 52.94 -16.50 2.50
N ILE A 4 51.96 -15.81 1.89
CA ILE A 4 52.27 -14.73 0.96
C ILE A 4 52.48 -13.45 1.77
N ASN A 5 53.70 -12.94 1.79
CA ASN A 5 53.99 -11.62 2.36
C ASN A 5 53.24 -10.57 1.53
N ALA A 6 52.30 -9.86 2.18
CA ALA A 6 51.47 -8.84 1.55
C ALA A 6 52.29 -7.77 0.82
N GLN A 7 53.41 -7.36 1.41
CA GLN A 7 54.26 -6.33 0.83
C GLN A 7 54.97 -6.83 -0.43
N ASP A 8 55.47 -8.07 -0.40
CA ASP A 8 56.16 -8.68 -1.55
C ASP A 8 55.19 -8.89 -2.71
N PHE A 9 53.98 -9.36 -2.42
CA PHE A 9 52.90 -9.49 -3.40
C PHE A 9 52.57 -8.14 -4.08
N ILE A 10 52.37 -7.08 -3.29
CA ILE A 10 52.06 -5.75 -3.81
C ILE A 10 53.23 -5.17 -4.61
N ASN A 11 54.46 -5.35 -4.14
CA ASN A 11 55.66 -4.89 -4.83
C ASN A 11 55.81 -5.59 -6.19
N GLU A 12 55.57 -6.90 -6.22
CA GLU A 12 55.64 -7.69 -7.44
C GLU A 12 54.54 -7.30 -8.44
N LEU A 13 53.31 -7.06 -7.96
CA LEU A 13 52.22 -6.57 -8.81
C LEU A 13 52.57 -5.21 -9.43
N VAL A 14 53.12 -4.29 -8.64
CA VAL A 14 53.60 -2.98 -9.15
C VAL A 14 54.72 -3.15 -10.17
N PHE A 15 55.65 -4.07 -9.94
CA PHE A 15 56.69 -4.39 -10.90
C PHE A 15 56.09 -4.89 -12.23
N CYS A 16 55.13 -5.81 -12.19
CA CYS A 16 54.45 -6.27 -13.40
C CYS A 16 53.74 -5.15 -14.17
N LEU A 17 53.12 -4.19 -13.46
CA LEU A 17 52.48 -3.04 -14.10
C LEU A 17 53.49 -2.13 -14.82
N ASN A 18 54.65 -1.89 -14.20
CA ASN A 18 55.70 -1.05 -14.79
C ASN A 18 56.34 -1.72 -16.01
N GLU A 19 56.62 -3.02 -15.93
CA GLU A 19 57.20 -3.82 -17.02
C GLU A 19 56.17 -4.27 -18.06
N LYS A 20 54.89 -3.95 -17.87
CA LYS A 20 53.77 -4.35 -18.74
C LYS A 20 53.61 -5.87 -18.89
N ASP A 21 54.02 -6.63 -17.89
CA ASP A 21 53.89 -8.10 -17.84
C ASP A 21 52.48 -8.50 -17.40
N THR A 22 51.56 -8.50 -18.37
CA THR A 22 50.15 -8.86 -18.14
C THR A 22 49.98 -10.33 -17.75
N VAL A 23 50.85 -11.24 -18.18
CA VAL A 23 50.75 -12.67 -17.89
C VAL A 23 51.05 -12.92 -16.41
N LYS A 24 52.17 -12.38 -15.92
CA LYS A 24 52.54 -12.49 -14.52
C LYS A 24 51.57 -11.74 -13.61
N ALA A 25 51.10 -10.57 -14.02
CA ALA A 25 50.07 -9.83 -13.28
C ALA A 25 48.77 -10.64 -13.12
N LYS A 26 48.28 -11.33 -14.17
CA LYS A 26 47.10 -12.21 -14.07
C LYS A 26 47.33 -13.34 -13.06
N ALA A 27 48.49 -13.99 -13.12
CA ALA A 27 48.83 -15.06 -12.17
C ALA A 27 48.84 -14.57 -10.72
N LEU A 28 49.36 -13.36 -10.47
CA LEU A 28 49.34 -12.73 -9.14
C LEU A 28 47.90 -12.40 -8.71
N LEU A 29 47.08 -11.86 -9.62
CA LEU A 29 45.71 -11.47 -9.31
C LEU A 29 44.77 -12.66 -9.02
N GLN A 30 45.13 -13.88 -9.41
CA GLN A 30 44.42 -15.09 -8.96
C GLN A 30 44.42 -15.21 -7.42
N PHE A 31 45.50 -14.76 -6.77
CA PHE A 31 45.57 -14.73 -5.30
C PHE A 31 44.81 -13.52 -4.73
N ALA A 32 44.77 -12.40 -5.46
CA ALA A 32 44.01 -11.22 -5.04
C ALA A 32 42.50 -11.48 -4.99
N SER A 33 41.98 -12.48 -5.69
CA SER A 33 40.58 -12.89 -5.67
C SER A 33 40.28 -14.07 -4.73
N ASP A 34 41.31 -14.65 -4.07
CA ASP A 34 41.15 -15.74 -3.10
C ASP A 34 40.48 -15.23 -1.81
N ALA A 35 39.38 -15.88 -1.42
CA ALA A 35 38.63 -15.55 -0.20
C ALA A 35 39.45 -15.70 1.11
N ASN A 36 40.59 -16.41 1.06
CA ASN A 36 41.50 -16.58 2.18
C ASN A 36 42.55 -15.45 2.32
N VAL A 37 42.58 -14.49 1.38
CA VAL A 37 43.45 -13.32 1.45
C VAL A 37 42.74 -12.19 2.17
N ASP A 38 43.49 -11.44 2.99
CA ASP A 38 42.95 -10.32 3.74
C ASP A 38 42.38 -9.24 2.81
N VAL A 39 41.17 -8.77 3.14
CA VAL A 39 40.40 -7.79 2.34
C VAL A 39 41.18 -6.49 2.09
N GLN A 40 42.00 -6.04 3.06
CA GLN A 40 42.80 -4.83 2.88
C GLN A 40 43.90 -5.04 1.83
N ILE A 41 44.49 -6.24 1.77
CA ILE A 41 45.49 -6.58 0.75
C ILE A 41 44.84 -6.59 -0.64
N GLN A 42 43.64 -7.16 -0.76
CA GLN A 42 42.88 -7.18 -2.02
C GLN A 42 42.55 -5.76 -2.50
N LYS A 43 42.02 -4.90 -1.59
CA LYS A 43 41.77 -3.48 -1.87
C LYS A 43 43.05 -2.72 -2.26
N MET A 44 44.16 -2.97 -1.57
CA MET A 44 45.46 -2.38 -1.93
C MET A 44 45.91 -2.80 -3.33
N ALA A 45 45.71 -4.06 -3.72
CA ALA A 45 46.05 -4.55 -5.05
C ALA A 45 45.27 -3.82 -6.14
N LEU A 46 43.94 -3.71 -5.99
CA LEU A 46 43.07 -2.96 -6.90
C LEU A 46 43.51 -1.48 -6.99
N ALA A 47 43.84 -0.85 -5.87
CA ALA A 47 44.34 0.52 -5.83
C ALA A 47 45.71 0.68 -6.52
N LYS A 48 46.54 -0.37 -6.63
CA LYS A 48 47.75 -0.35 -7.45
C LYS A 48 47.44 -0.46 -8.94
N LEU A 49 46.48 -1.30 -9.32
CA LEU A 49 46.03 -1.40 -10.70
C LEU A 49 45.53 -0.05 -11.25
N ALA A 50 44.84 0.75 -10.44
CA ALA A 50 44.39 2.10 -10.81
C ALA A 50 45.52 2.99 -11.36
N LYS A 51 46.76 2.79 -10.89
CA LYS A 51 47.94 3.57 -11.28
C LYS A 51 48.67 3.01 -12.50
N GLY A 52 48.31 1.82 -12.97
CA GLY A 52 48.93 1.18 -14.13
C GLY A 52 48.45 1.78 -15.46
N PRO A 53 49.18 1.57 -16.56
CA PRO A 53 48.79 2.05 -17.88
C PRO A 53 47.59 1.27 -18.43
N GLU A 54 46.73 1.94 -19.21
CA GLU A 54 45.43 1.42 -19.67
C GLU A 54 45.59 0.13 -20.49
N ASN A 55 46.61 0.07 -21.36
CA ASN A 55 46.90 -1.09 -22.20
C ASN A 55 47.32 -2.34 -21.41
N VAL A 56 47.65 -2.19 -20.12
CA VAL A 56 47.93 -3.30 -19.19
C VAL A 56 46.73 -3.54 -18.30
N VAL A 57 46.12 -2.49 -17.75
CA VAL A 57 45.07 -2.61 -16.74
C VAL A 57 43.77 -3.14 -17.32
N PHE A 58 43.35 -2.72 -18.52
CA PHE A 58 42.10 -3.22 -19.14
C PHE A 58 42.10 -4.76 -19.34
N PRO A 59 43.18 -5.38 -19.86
CA PRO A 59 43.28 -6.85 -19.90
C PRO A 59 43.25 -7.54 -18.52
N LEU A 60 43.68 -6.85 -17.46
CA LEU A 60 43.59 -7.35 -16.09
C LEU A 60 42.18 -7.18 -15.52
N LEU A 61 41.48 -6.10 -15.87
CA LEU A 61 40.07 -5.91 -15.54
C LEU A 61 39.21 -7.01 -16.17
N GLU A 62 39.41 -7.30 -17.46
CA GLU A 62 38.74 -8.45 -18.11
C GLU A 62 39.00 -9.77 -17.37
N TYR A 63 40.24 -9.98 -16.91
CA TYR A 63 40.55 -11.19 -16.17
C TYR A 63 39.81 -11.22 -14.82
N LEU A 64 39.83 -10.11 -14.07
CA LEU A 64 39.20 -10.00 -12.77
C LEU A 64 37.68 -10.14 -12.84
N THR A 65 37.02 -9.63 -13.88
CA THR A 65 35.57 -9.78 -14.07
C THR A 65 35.16 -11.23 -14.38
N LYS A 66 36.09 -12.09 -14.81
CA LYS A 66 35.83 -13.51 -15.06
C LYS A 66 35.92 -14.35 -13.78
N ILE A 67 36.69 -13.91 -12.79
CA ILE A 67 36.88 -14.65 -11.54
C ILE A 67 35.67 -14.45 -10.63
N ASP A 68 35.31 -15.51 -9.89
CA ASP A 68 34.27 -15.43 -8.87
C ASP A 68 34.83 -14.83 -7.58
N ILE A 69 34.51 -13.57 -7.32
CA ILE A 69 34.90 -12.84 -6.11
C ILE A 69 33.71 -12.87 -5.17
N SER A 70 33.76 -13.67 -4.10
CA SER A 70 32.62 -13.82 -3.18
C SER A 70 32.42 -12.64 -2.23
N ASN A 71 33.46 -11.83 -2.00
CA ASN A 71 33.39 -10.70 -1.08
C ASN A 71 32.78 -9.45 -1.77
N THR A 72 31.64 -8.99 -1.27
CA THR A 72 30.90 -7.84 -1.83
C THR A 72 31.70 -6.54 -1.81
N GLU A 73 32.48 -6.26 -0.76
CA GLU A 73 33.29 -5.04 -0.70
C GLU A 73 34.39 -5.01 -1.78
N ILE A 74 34.89 -6.19 -2.16
CA ILE A 74 35.89 -6.31 -3.23
C ILE A 74 35.22 -6.21 -4.60
N GLN A 75 34.02 -6.76 -4.77
CA GLN A 75 33.23 -6.56 -5.99
C GLN A 75 32.96 -5.07 -6.25
N GLU A 76 32.56 -4.33 -5.21
CA GLU A 76 32.38 -2.87 -5.28
C GLU A 76 33.68 -2.16 -5.62
N SER A 77 34.78 -2.49 -4.93
CA SER A 77 36.10 -1.89 -5.19
C SER A 77 36.62 -2.18 -6.61
N LEU A 78 36.32 -3.36 -7.15
CA LEU A 78 36.64 -3.72 -8.54
C LEU A 78 35.81 -2.88 -9.52
N TYR A 79 34.53 -2.67 -9.22
CA TYR A 79 33.69 -1.83 -10.05
C TYR A 79 34.14 -0.36 -10.01
N ASP A 80 34.51 0.17 -8.84
CA ASP A 80 35.11 1.51 -8.71
C ASP A 80 36.38 1.65 -9.56
N LEU A 81 37.23 0.63 -9.59
CA LEU A 81 38.41 0.60 -10.47
C LEU A 81 38.03 0.60 -11.96
N ILE A 82 36.97 -0.12 -12.34
CA ILE A 82 36.45 -0.10 -13.71
C ILE A 82 35.95 1.32 -14.06
N LEU A 83 35.24 1.99 -13.17
CA LEU A 83 34.79 3.37 -13.37
C LEU A 83 35.98 4.34 -13.52
N ASP A 84 36.97 4.26 -12.62
CA ASP A 84 38.19 5.07 -12.67
C ASP A 84 38.91 4.91 -14.01
N LYS A 85 39.09 3.67 -14.49
CA LYS A 85 39.74 3.39 -15.76
C LYS A 85 38.89 3.67 -16.98
N ALA A 86 37.58 3.55 -16.89
CA ALA A 86 36.67 3.90 -17.98
C ALA A 86 36.61 5.42 -18.21
N TYR A 87 36.78 6.22 -17.15
CA TYR A 87 36.79 7.68 -17.27
C TYR A 87 37.92 8.18 -18.17
N GLY A 88 37.59 8.93 -19.22
CA GLY A 88 38.54 9.41 -20.22
C GLY A 88 38.97 8.37 -21.27
N ASN A 89 38.51 7.13 -21.18
CA ASN A 89 38.90 6.02 -22.06
C ASN A 89 37.73 5.42 -22.85
N THR A 90 36.82 6.27 -23.34
CA THR A 90 35.55 5.83 -23.97
C THR A 90 35.72 4.86 -25.16
N ASN A 91 36.81 4.99 -25.91
CA ASN A 91 37.11 4.06 -27.02
C ASN A 91 37.36 2.63 -26.51
N LEU A 92 38.12 2.48 -25.42
CA LEU A 92 38.38 1.18 -24.79
C LEU A 92 37.11 0.62 -24.16
N VAL A 93 36.29 1.47 -23.52
CA VAL A 93 34.97 1.06 -23.00
C VAL A 93 34.12 0.49 -24.13
N THR A 94 34.05 1.17 -25.28
CA THR A 94 33.31 0.71 -26.46
C THR A 94 33.83 -0.63 -26.97
N GLU A 95 35.15 -0.80 -27.07
CA GLU A 95 35.77 -2.07 -27.48
C GLU A 95 35.39 -3.21 -26.54
N TYR A 96 35.41 -2.97 -25.22
CA TYR A 96 35.10 -3.99 -24.21
C TYR A 96 33.61 -4.32 -24.12
N ILE A 97 32.72 -3.42 -24.55
CA ILE A 97 31.30 -3.70 -24.71
C ILE A 97 31.04 -4.64 -25.90
N ILE A 98 31.79 -4.50 -27.00
CA ILE A 98 31.56 -5.24 -28.26
C ILE A 98 32.28 -6.59 -28.25
N ASN A 99 33.57 -6.62 -27.89
CA ASN A 99 34.48 -7.71 -28.22
C ASN A 99 34.88 -8.56 -27.00
N ASN A 100 34.07 -8.59 -25.94
CA ASN A 100 34.41 -9.31 -24.71
C ASN A 100 33.35 -10.35 -24.33
N GLU A 101 33.62 -11.11 -23.27
CA GLU A 101 32.67 -12.08 -22.73
C GLU A 101 31.59 -11.43 -21.87
N LYS A 102 30.47 -12.13 -21.68
CA LYS A 102 29.27 -11.68 -20.97
C LYS A 102 29.55 -10.88 -19.69
N LYS A 103 30.30 -11.46 -18.73
CA LYS A 103 30.55 -10.82 -17.43
C LYS A 103 31.28 -9.48 -17.57
N THR A 104 32.30 -9.43 -18.42
CA THR A 104 33.07 -8.21 -18.69
C THR A 104 32.21 -7.17 -19.40
N ARG A 105 31.47 -7.57 -20.44
CA ARG A 105 30.57 -6.69 -21.20
C ARG A 105 29.59 -5.99 -20.27
N ILE A 106 28.95 -6.73 -19.35
CA ILE A 106 27.99 -6.17 -18.39
C ILE A 106 28.61 -5.05 -17.55
N GLN A 107 29.84 -5.22 -17.05
CA GLN A 107 30.50 -4.20 -16.23
C GLN A 107 30.78 -2.92 -17.04
N PHE A 108 31.29 -3.06 -18.26
CA PHE A 108 31.58 -1.90 -19.11
C PHE A 108 30.31 -1.23 -19.68
N ILE A 109 29.23 -1.98 -19.90
CA ILE A 109 27.90 -1.43 -20.20
C ILE A 109 27.44 -0.54 -19.04
N ARG A 110 27.47 -1.04 -17.81
CA ARG A 110 27.10 -0.27 -16.62
C ARG A 110 27.98 0.97 -16.46
N ALA A 111 29.30 0.81 -16.58
CA ALA A 111 30.25 1.91 -16.49
C ALA A 111 29.98 3.02 -17.52
N ALA A 112 29.57 2.65 -18.74
CA ALA A 112 29.18 3.61 -19.77
C ALA A 112 27.98 4.46 -19.37
N GLY A 113 26.98 3.86 -18.71
CA GLY A 113 25.82 4.56 -18.15
C GLY A 113 26.19 5.43 -16.95
N ASP A 114 26.86 4.86 -15.95
CA ASP A 114 27.19 5.52 -14.67
C ASP A 114 28.12 6.72 -14.85
N LEU A 115 29.03 6.67 -15.85
CA LEU A 115 29.91 7.78 -16.22
C LEU A 115 29.32 8.72 -17.28
N PHE A 116 28.08 8.48 -17.74
CA PHE A 116 27.42 9.26 -18.78
C PHE A 116 28.27 9.42 -20.06
N LEU A 117 28.94 8.35 -20.52
CA LEU A 117 29.82 8.37 -21.68
C LEU A 117 29.02 8.46 -22.99
N LYS A 118 28.73 9.67 -23.46
CA LYS A 118 27.82 9.92 -24.60
C LYS A 118 28.25 9.24 -25.89
N GLU A 119 29.54 9.05 -26.10
CA GLU A 119 30.08 8.42 -27.30
C GLU A 119 29.77 6.92 -27.36
N THR A 120 29.36 6.31 -26.23
CA THR A 120 28.93 4.90 -26.19
C THR A 120 27.47 4.68 -26.60
N ILE A 121 26.67 5.73 -26.76
CA ILE A 121 25.25 5.60 -27.15
C ILE A 121 25.05 4.70 -28.39
N PRO A 122 25.80 4.84 -29.49
CA PRO A 122 25.62 3.98 -30.66
C PRO A 122 25.84 2.50 -30.37
N VAL A 123 26.86 2.16 -29.57
CA VAL A 123 27.12 0.76 -29.20
C VAL A 123 26.08 0.23 -28.23
N LEU A 124 25.59 1.05 -27.29
CA LEU A 124 24.50 0.64 -26.39
C LEU A 124 23.22 0.36 -27.16
N ILE A 125 22.86 1.19 -28.15
CA ILE A 125 21.72 0.92 -29.05
C ILE A 125 21.93 -0.40 -29.80
N GLN A 126 23.13 -0.63 -30.34
CA GLN A 126 23.46 -1.88 -31.04
C GLN A 126 23.30 -3.10 -30.12
N VAL A 127 23.74 -3.02 -28.86
CA VAL A 127 23.57 -4.10 -27.88
C VAL A 127 22.09 -4.32 -27.58
N VAL A 128 21.33 -3.25 -27.31
CA VAL A 128 19.89 -3.37 -27.01
C VAL A 128 19.13 -4.02 -28.17
N GLN A 129 19.43 -3.67 -29.42
CA GLN A 129 18.70 -4.17 -30.59
C GLN A 129 19.21 -5.50 -31.14
N GLY A 130 20.45 -5.89 -30.85
CA GLY A 130 21.11 -7.04 -31.48
C GLY A 130 21.39 -8.23 -30.56
N GLU A 131 21.32 -8.04 -29.24
CA GLU A 131 21.55 -9.10 -28.26
C GLU A 131 20.25 -9.86 -27.92
N THR A 132 20.37 -11.08 -27.39
CA THR A 132 19.21 -11.87 -26.92
C THR A 132 19.27 -12.23 -25.44
N ASP A 133 20.44 -12.11 -24.80
CA ASP A 133 20.65 -12.44 -23.39
C ASP A 133 20.10 -11.33 -22.46
N PRO A 134 19.08 -11.62 -21.62
CA PRO A 134 18.49 -10.64 -20.71
C PRO A 134 19.48 -10.00 -19.75
N GLU A 135 20.50 -10.74 -19.30
CA GLU A 135 21.52 -10.21 -18.38
C GLU A 135 22.42 -9.16 -19.05
N ILE A 136 22.42 -9.06 -20.38
CA ILE A 136 23.14 -8.03 -21.13
C ILE A 136 22.18 -6.92 -21.57
N ILE A 137 21.01 -7.28 -22.09
CA ILE A 137 20.01 -6.33 -22.60
C ILE A 137 19.52 -5.40 -21.50
N ALA A 138 19.13 -5.93 -20.34
CA ALA A 138 18.56 -5.11 -19.26
C ALA A 138 19.56 -4.05 -18.73
N PRO A 139 20.83 -4.38 -18.42
CA PRO A 139 21.83 -3.37 -18.12
C PRO A 139 22.08 -2.37 -19.25
N ALA A 140 22.02 -2.80 -20.52
CA ALA A 140 22.19 -1.90 -21.66
C ALA A 140 21.03 -0.90 -21.80
N ILE A 141 19.78 -1.36 -21.60
CA ILE A 141 18.60 -0.49 -21.53
C ILE A 141 18.76 0.53 -20.40
N ASN A 142 19.10 0.07 -19.19
CA ASN A 142 19.28 0.96 -18.03
C ASN A 142 20.38 2.00 -18.28
N SER A 143 21.52 1.58 -18.83
CA SER A 143 22.64 2.48 -19.14
C SER A 143 22.28 3.47 -20.25
N LEU A 144 21.50 3.06 -21.25
CA LEU A 144 21.02 3.92 -22.32
C LEU A 144 19.95 4.93 -21.84
N ALA A 145 19.14 4.56 -20.84
CA ALA A 145 18.09 5.41 -20.27
C ALA A 145 18.64 6.67 -19.59
N VAL A 146 19.82 6.54 -18.97
CA VAL A 146 20.52 7.63 -18.26
C VAL A 146 20.76 8.86 -19.15
N PHE A 147 20.86 8.69 -20.47
CA PHE A 147 21.05 9.79 -21.43
C PHE A 147 19.77 10.59 -21.73
N ARG A 148 18.59 10.11 -21.30
CA ARG A 148 17.28 10.78 -21.40
C ARG A 148 16.99 11.42 -22.76
N LYS A 149 17.19 10.64 -23.83
CA LYS A 149 16.90 11.10 -25.20
C LYS A 149 15.47 10.68 -25.58
N PRO A 150 14.55 11.61 -25.88
CA PRO A 150 13.16 11.28 -26.24
C PRO A 150 13.04 10.25 -27.37
N LYS A 151 13.96 10.28 -28.35
CA LYS A 151 14.03 9.28 -29.44
C LYS A 151 14.27 7.84 -28.96
N HIS A 152 14.76 7.62 -27.74
CA HIS A 152 14.93 6.28 -27.19
C HIS A 152 13.61 5.72 -26.62
N ILE A 153 12.55 6.52 -26.46
CA ILE A 153 11.24 6.02 -26.01
C ILE A 153 10.76 4.91 -26.92
N GLU A 154 10.81 5.12 -28.25
CA GLU A 154 10.41 4.10 -29.23
C GLU A 154 11.25 2.81 -29.11
N ILE A 155 12.55 2.94 -28.84
CA ILE A 155 13.46 1.80 -28.62
C ILE A 155 13.02 1.03 -27.38
N PHE A 156 12.74 1.69 -26.26
CA PHE A 156 12.34 1.02 -25.04
C PHE A 156 10.93 0.43 -25.12
N SER A 157 10.02 1.13 -25.79
CA SER A 157 8.65 0.65 -26.05
C SER A 157 8.60 -0.69 -26.77
N SER A 158 9.57 -1.02 -27.64
CA SER A 158 9.58 -2.34 -28.30
C SER A 158 9.92 -3.50 -27.36
N PHE A 159 10.37 -3.24 -26.13
CA PHE A 159 10.74 -4.25 -25.13
C PHE A 159 9.71 -4.44 -24.02
N THR A 160 8.63 -3.64 -23.98
CA THR A 160 7.59 -3.76 -22.93
C THR A 160 6.69 -4.97 -23.11
N THR A 161 6.74 -5.63 -24.27
CA THR A 161 6.03 -6.88 -24.58
C THR A 161 6.95 -8.11 -24.64
N HIS A 162 8.19 -7.97 -24.16
CA HIS A 162 9.18 -9.05 -24.15
C HIS A 162 8.76 -10.21 -23.22
N SER A 163 9.22 -11.44 -23.46
CA SER A 163 8.86 -12.59 -22.60
C SER A 163 9.63 -12.65 -21.28
N ASP A 164 10.71 -11.87 -21.16
CA ASP A 164 11.58 -11.82 -19.99
C ASP A 164 11.19 -10.65 -19.07
N PRO A 165 10.85 -10.90 -17.79
CA PRO A 165 10.41 -9.87 -16.86
C PRO A 165 11.46 -8.78 -16.55
N ASP A 166 12.75 -9.11 -16.55
CA ASP A 166 13.81 -8.14 -16.24
C ASP A 166 13.98 -7.15 -17.38
N ILE A 167 13.80 -7.60 -18.63
CA ILE A 167 13.78 -6.72 -19.80
C ILE A 167 12.56 -5.79 -19.78
N ILE A 168 11.36 -6.33 -19.50
CA ILE A 168 10.13 -5.52 -19.40
C ILE A 168 10.31 -4.44 -18.33
N LYS A 169 10.79 -4.83 -17.14
CA LYS A 169 11.06 -3.92 -16.04
C LYS A 169 12.07 -2.84 -16.45
N ALA A 170 13.21 -3.22 -17.03
CA ALA A 170 14.22 -2.26 -17.47
C ALA A 170 13.64 -1.27 -18.50
N ALA A 171 12.85 -1.75 -19.46
CA ALA A 171 12.21 -0.91 -20.48
C ALA A 171 11.22 0.09 -19.88
N ILE A 172 10.33 -0.35 -18.99
CA ILE A 172 9.34 0.50 -18.33
C ILE A 172 10.03 1.62 -17.53
N PHE A 173 11.00 1.27 -16.68
CA PHE A 173 11.73 2.26 -15.88
C PHE A 173 12.61 3.18 -16.76
N ALA A 174 13.14 2.68 -17.88
CA ALA A 174 13.88 3.48 -18.83
C ALA A 174 13.03 4.57 -19.52
N ILE A 175 11.75 4.27 -19.80
CA ILE A 175 10.79 5.26 -20.29
C ILE A 175 10.49 6.29 -19.20
N GLY A 176 10.17 5.83 -17.97
CA GLY A 176 9.89 6.72 -16.83
C GLY A 176 11.05 7.67 -16.48
N ALA A 177 12.29 7.25 -16.71
CA ALA A 177 13.47 8.08 -16.49
C ALA A 177 13.55 9.35 -17.37
N MET A 178 12.73 9.47 -18.43
CA MET A 178 12.79 10.58 -19.37
C MET A 178 12.03 11.86 -18.96
N SER A 179 11.31 11.86 -17.83
CA SER A 179 10.64 13.02 -17.21
C SER A 179 10.03 14.02 -18.20
N ASN A 180 9.12 13.53 -19.05
CA ASN A 180 8.37 14.38 -19.97
C ASN A 180 6.97 13.78 -20.23
N PRO A 181 5.97 14.60 -20.62
CA PRO A 181 4.61 14.14 -20.83
C PRO A 181 4.47 12.97 -21.81
N GLN A 182 5.27 12.95 -22.88
CA GLN A 182 5.24 11.85 -23.86
C GLN A 182 5.64 10.51 -23.22
N ALA A 183 6.62 10.49 -22.33
CA ALA A 183 7.04 9.29 -21.62
C ALA A 183 5.92 8.77 -20.69
N ALA A 184 5.27 9.67 -19.96
CA ALA A 184 4.15 9.31 -19.09
C ALA A 184 2.93 8.79 -19.88
N ASP A 185 2.55 9.46 -20.97
CA ASP A 185 1.48 9.00 -21.86
C ASP A 185 1.82 7.62 -22.46
N THR A 186 3.09 7.40 -22.81
CA THR A 186 3.57 6.11 -23.30
C THR A 186 3.46 5.02 -22.22
N LEU A 187 3.87 5.31 -20.98
CA LEU A 187 3.73 4.40 -19.85
C LEU A 187 2.27 4.02 -19.59
N ILE A 188 1.36 5.00 -19.58
CA ILE A 188 -0.08 4.76 -19.41
C ILE A 188 -0.63 3.84 -20.50
N SER A 189 -0.12 3.95 -21.72
CA SER A 189 -0.55 3.07 -22.83
C SER A 189 -0.19 1.59 -22.63
N PHE A 190 0.70 1.26 -21.69
CA PHE A 190 1.09 -0.12 -21.35
C PHE A 190 0.30 -0.73 -20.19
N LEU A 191 -0.64 0.02 -19.59
CA LEU A 191 -1.57 -0.56 -18.63
C LEU A 191 -2.43 -1.63 -19.32
N CYS A 192 -2.51 -2.83 -18.74
CA CYS A 192 -3.09 -4.01 -19.36
C CYS A 192 -3.73 -4.95 -18.33
N GLU A 193 -4.05 -6.19 -18.71
CA GLU A 193 -4.59 -7.20 -17.78
C GLU A 193 -3.51 -7.79 -16.84
N ASP A 194 -2.22 -7.63 -17.16
CA ASP A 194 -1.13 -8.11 -16.31
C ASP A 194 -0.86 -7.16 -15.13
N GLU A 195 -1.17 -7.64 -13.92
CA GLU A 195 -1.01 -6.88 -12.69
C GLU A 195 0.44 -6.50 -12.38
N THR A 196 1.42 -7.33 -12.78
CA THR A 196 2.84 -7.05 -12.58
C THR A 196 3.28 -5.88 -13.45
N ILE A 197 2.87 -5.88 -14.73
CA ILE A 197 3.16 -4.77 -15.65
C ILE A 197 2.50 -3.49 -15.15
N ASN A 198 1.23 -3.55 -14.74
CA ASN A 198 0.51 -2.40 -14.19
C ASN A 198 1.24 -1.79 -13.00
N LYS A 199 1.70 -2.62 -12.06
CA LYS A 199 2.47 -2.17 -10.90
C LYS A 199 3.76 -1.48 -11.33
N LEU A 200 4.52 -2.07 -12.25
CA LEU A 200 5.77 -1.50 -12.77
C LEU A 200 5.55 -0.13 -13.44
N VAL A 201 4.47 0.00 -14.23
CA VAL A 201 4.12 1.26 -14.91
C VAL A 201 3.85 2.38 -13.89
N VAL A 202 3.03 2.11 -12.87
CA VAL A 202 2.71 3.12 -11.84
C VAL A 202 3.95 3.50 -11.03
N GLN A 203 4.80 2.52 -10.68
CA GLN A 203 6.06 2.78 -9.98
C GLN A 203 7.04 3.61 -10.82
N ALA A 204 7.13 3.37 -12.12
CA ALA A 204 8.00 4.14 -13.01
C ALA A 204 7.56 5.60 -13.15
N LEU A 205 6.25 5.87 -13.17
CA LEU A 205 5.71 7.23 -13.10
C LEU A 205 6.08 7.92 -11.77
N ALA A 206 6.06 7.18 -10.65
CA ALA A 206 6.28 7.75 -9.32
C ALA A 206 7.74 8.15 -9.04
N GLU A 207 8.70 7.49 -9.70
CA GLU A 207 10.12 7.56 -9.35
C GLU A 207 10.71 8.98 -9.44
N LYS A 208 10.31 9.78 -10.43
CA LYS A 208 10.91 11.10 -10.69
C LYS A 208 10.24 12.24 -9.94
N GLN A 209 9.01 12.04 -9.47
CA GLN A 209 8.23 13.03 -8.73
C GLN A 209 8.11 14.39 -9.46
N ASP A 210 8.08 14.40 -10.80
CA ASP A 210 7.76 15.63 -11.54
C ASP A 210 6.25 15.87 -11.59
N LEU A 211 5.86 17.13 -11.80
CA LEU A 211 4.48 17.56 -11.62
C LEU A 211 3.49 16.81 -12.55
N TYR A 212 3.89 16.54 -13.79
CA TYR A 212 3.00 15.91 -14.76
C TYR A 212 2.75 14.44 -14.41
N ASP A 213 3.82 13.73 -14.04
CA ASP A 213 3.74 12.33 -13.64
C ASP A 213 2.91 12.18 -12.36
N LEU A 214 3.09 13.08 -11.40
CA LEU A 214 2.32 13.07 -10.16
C LEU A 214 0.85 13.42 -10.36
N GLU A 215 0.53 14.39 -11.23
CA GLU A 215 -0.86 14.66 -11.63
C GLU A 215 -1.47 13.45 -12.33
N THR A 216 -0.68 12.70 -13.11
CA THR A 216 -1.11 11.46 -13.76
C THR A 216 -1.38 10.35 -12.76
N ILE A 217 -0.48 10.09 -11.80
CA ILE A 217 -0.69 9.11 -10.74
C ILE A 217 -1.91 9.49 -9.89
N THR A 218 -2.10 10.77 -9.60
CA THR A 218 -3.28 11.25 -8.86
C THR A 218 -4.58 10.88 -9.59
N ARG A 219 -4.62 10.97 -10.93
CA ARG A 219 -5.79 10.51 -11.71
C ARG A 219 -5.99 8.99 -11.66
N LEU A 220 -4.93 8.20 -11.48
CA LEU A 220 -5.03 6.74 -11.41
C LEU A 220 -5.77 6.25 -10.15
N LEU A 221 -6.01 7.11 -9.16
CA LEU A 221 -6.88 6.79 -8.02
C LEU A 221 -8.34 6.55 -8.43
N SER A 222 -8.77 7.04 -9.61
CA SER A 222 -10.08 6.74 -10.18
C SER A 222 -10.08 5.49 -11.07
N SER A 223 -8.98 4.74 -11.13
CA SER A 223 -8.90 3.53 -11.95
C SER A 223 -9.88 2.47 -11.42
N PRO A 224 -10.66 1.81 -12.30
CA PRO A 224 -11.48 0.67 -11.91
C PRO A 224 -10.63 -0.58 -11.61
N VAL A 225 -9.38 -0.61 -12.06
CA VAL A 225 -8.44 -1.71 -11.83
C VAL A 225 -7.75 -1.53 -10.48
N THR A 226 -8.05 -2.40 -9.54
CA THR A 226 -7.57 -2.33 -8.15
C THR A 226 -6.06 -2.22 -8.03
N ILE A 227 -5.27 -3.07 -8.71
CA ILE A 227 -3.80 -3.01 -8.61
C ILE A 227 -3.22 -1.66 -9.05
N ILE A 228 -3.81 -1.03 -10.08
CA ILE A 228 -3.36 0.29 -10.57
C ILE A 228 -3.64 1.35 -9.51
N ARG A 229 -4.88 1.36 -9.01
CA ARG A 229 -5.35 2.32 -8.01
C ARG A 229 -4.58 2.19 -6.69
N ASP A 230 -4.43 0.98 -6.17
CA ASP A 230 -3.78 0.71 -4.88
C ASP A 230 -2.28 1.03 -4.97
N THR A 231 -1.62 0.66 -6.08
CA THR A 231 -0.22 1.06 -6.30
C THR A 231 -0.09 2.59 -6.35
N ALA A 232 -1.01 3.30 -7.02
CA ALA A 232 -0.98 4.76 -7.07
C ALA A 232 -1.19 5.40 -5.69
N ILE A 233 -2.09 4.84 -4.87
CA ILE A 233 -2.29 5.25 -3.47
C ILE A 233 -1.00 5.05 -2.66
N ASP A 234 -0.38 3.86 -2.74
CA ASP A 234 0.85 3.53 -2.04
C ASP A 234 1.99 4.49 -2.41
N GLU A 235 2.18 4.78 -3.69
CA GLU A 235 3.23 5.70 -4.16
C GLU A 235 2.99 7.14 -3.68
N LEU A 236 1.74 7.62 -3.67
CA LEU A 236 1.41 8.95 -3.14
C LEU A 236 1.58 9.03 -1.61
N ILE A 237 1.28 7.95 -0.88
CA ILE A 237 1.55 7.86 0.57
C ILE A 237 3.06 7.89 0.83
N ASN A 238 3.85 7.10 0.08
CA ASN A 238 5.32 7.08 0.19
C ASN A 238 5.95 8.45 -0.11
N MET A 239 5.33 9.22 -1.02
CA MET A 239 5.72 10.61 -1.30
C MET A 239 5.48 11.55 -0.10
N GLY A 240 4.49 11.24 0.73
CA GLY A 240 4.13 11.97 1.93
C GLY A 240 3.57 13.37 1.63
N LYS A 241 3.95 14.36 2.44
CA LYS A 241 3.38 15.74 2.41
C LYS A 241 3.49 16.45 1.07
N LYS A 242 4.40 16.03 0.18
CA LYS A 242 4.54 16.60 -1.16
C LYS A 242 3.33 16.27 -2.05
N ALA A 243 2.61 15.18 -1.77
CA ALA A 243 1.39 14.81 -2.49
C ALA A 243 0.16 15.64 -2.06
N THR A 244 0.16 16.21 -0.84
CA THR A 244 -0.99 16.94 -0.28
C THR A 244 -1.56 18.03 -1.22
N PRO A 245 -0.74 18.92 -1.84
CA PRO A 245 -1.27 19.94 -2.74
C PRO A 245 -1.92 19.38 -4.01
N LEU A 246 -1.42 18.25 -4.52
CA LEU A 246 -1.94 17.61 -5.73
C LEU A 246 -3.28 16.94 -5.46
N LEU A 247 -3.35 16.17 -4.36
CA LEU A 247 -4.56 15.50 -3.91
C LEU A 247 -5.68 16.50 -3.59
N THR A 248 -5.36 17.59 -2.89
CA THR A 248 -6.37 18.62 -2.55
C THR A 248 -6.82 19.44 -3.77
N LYS A 249 -5.94 19.68 -4.75
CA LYS A 249 -6.30 20.28 -6.04
C LYS A 249 -7.26 19.38 -6.82
N ALA A 250 -7.08 18.05 -6.76
CA ALA A 250 -7.90 17.09 -7.47
C ALA A 250 -9.37 17.02 -7.00
N PHE A 251 -9.69 17.53 -5.80
CA PHE A 251 -11.07 17.59 -5.30
C PHE A 251 -12.04 18.36 -6.21
N GLN A 252 -11.56 19.34 -6.98
CA GLN A 252 -12.43 20.22 -7.78
C GLN A 252 -13.29 19.47 -8.81
N ASN A 253 -12.82 18.31 -9.29
CA ASN A 253 -13.46 17.56 -10.36
C ASN A 253 -13.69 16.09 -9.97
N ALA A 254 -13.63 15.75 -8.68
CA ALA A 254 -13.73 14.37 -8.22
C ALA A 254 -15.19 14.00 -7.90
N GLU A 255 -15.67 12.91 -8.49
CA GLU A 255 -16.99 12.34 -8.22
C GLU A 255 -16.86 10.98 -7.51
N SER A 256 -17.87 10.66 -6.68
CA SER A 256 -18.07 9.35 -6.02
C SER A 256 -16.78 8.74 -5.43
N ASP A 257 -16.38 7.55 -5.90
CA ASP A 257 -15.25 6.76 -5.41
C ASP A 257 -13.90 7.49 -5.50
N TYR A 258 -13.68 8.30 -6.53
CA TYR A 258 -12.43 9.04 -6.67
C TYR A 258 -12.23 10.03 -5.51
N MET A 259 -13.32 10.70 -5.07
CA MET A 259 -13.27 11.58 -3.91
C MET A 259 -12.93 10.81 -2.63
N VAL A 260 -13.51 9.63 -2.44
CA VAL A 260 -13.21 8.75 -1.29
C VAL A 260 -11.74 8.36 -1.27
N HIS A 261 -11.17 7.94 -2.41
CA HIS A 261 -9.76 7.58 -2.51
C HIS A 261 -8.83 8.77 -2.25
N LEU A 262 -9.13 9.97 -2.78
CA LEU A 262 -8.33 11.17 -2.49
C LEU A 262 -8.32 11.52 -1.00
N ILE A 263 -9.49 11.54 -0.35
CA ILE A 263 -9.62 11.85 1.08
C ILE A 263 -8.91 10.81 1.94
N THR A 264 -9.10 9.53 1.62
CA THR A 264 -8.49 8.42 2.35
C THR A 264 -6.96 8.47 2.25
N THR A 265 -6.43 8.74 1.05
CA THR A 265 -4.98 8.90 0.81
C THR A 265 -4.41 10.07 1.63
N LEU A 266 -5.10 11.22 1.68
CA LEU A 266 -4.71 12.35 2.54
C LEU A 266 -4.72 11.98 4.03
N GLY A 267 -5.69 11.17 4.45
CA GLY A 267 -5.77 10.61 5.80
C GLY A 267 -4.54 9.79 6.16
N TYR A 268 -4.04 8.95 5.26
CA TYR A 268 -2.83 8.13 5.46
C TYR A 268 -1.52 8.94 5.36
N ILE A 269 -1.50 10.04 4.60
CA ILE A 269 -0.36 10.97 4.56
C ILE A 269 -0.21 11.76 5.87
N GLU A 270 -1.30 11.94 6.62
CA GLU A 270 -1.34 12.59 7.93
C GLU A 270 -0.86 14.06 7.94
N ASP A 271 -1.01 14.77 6.82
CA ASP A 271 -0.59 16.17 6.70
C ASP A 271 -1.70 17.16 7.09
N GLN A 272 -1.43 18.02 8.09
CA GLN A 272 -2.38 19.04 8.55
C GLN A 272 -2.77 20.06 7.47
N ALA A 273 -1.96 20.22 6.42
CA ALA A 273 -2.28 21.08 5.28
C ALA A 273 -3.55 20.63 4.54
N ALA A 274 -3.97 19.37 4.68
CA ALA A 274 -5.20 18.84 4.08
C ALA A 274 -6.48 19.30 4.78
N ILE A 275 -6.40 19.67 6.07
CA ILE A 275 -7.59 19.94 6.91
C ILE A 275 -8.54 20.99 6.32
N PRO A 276 -8.09 22.16 5.80
CA PRO A 276 -9.01 23.14 5.22
C PRO A 276 -9.80 22.58 4.04
N ALA A 277 -9.16 21.76 3.21
CA ALA A 277 -9.81 21.16 2.04
C ALA A 277 -10.84 20.09 2.46
N ILE A 278 -10.48 19.20 3.40
CA ILE A 278 -11.40 18.16 3.92
C ILE A 278 -12.60 18.81 4.63
N MET A 279 -12.37 19.85 5.46
CA MET A 279 -13.46 20.60 6.08
C MET A 279 -14.39 21.25 5.05
N ASN A 280 -13.84 21.80 3.97
CA ASN A 280 -14.64 22.38 2.90
C ASN A 280 -15.56 21.34 2.26
N ILE A 281 -15.08 20.11 2.03
CA ILE A 281 -15.91 19.00 1.55
C ILE A 281 -17.05 18.68 2.51
N ILE A 282 -16.80 18.55 3.82
CA ILE A 282 -17.89 18.28 4.77
C ILE A 282 -18.93 19.41 4.77
N ASN A 283 -18.47 20.66 4.68
CA ASN A 283 -19.34 21.84 4.68
C ASN A 283 -20.24 21.93 3.44
N THR A 284 -19.90 21.28 2.32
CA THR A 284 -20.81 21.18 1.17
C THR A 284 -21.94 20.17 1.38
N GLN A 285 -21.93 19.43 2.50
CA GLN A 285 -22.90 18.38 2.83
C GLN A 285 -23.11 17.39 1.68
N PRO A 286 -22.05 16.65 1.29
CA PRO A 286 -22.15 15.74 0.17
C PRO A 286 -23.21 14.68 0.45
N LYS A 287 -24.06 14.40 -0.54
CA LYS A 287 -25.14 13.41 -0.41
C LYS A 287 -24.60 12.01 -0.12
N ASP A 288 -23.48 11.68 -0.74
CA ASP A 288 -22.80 10.41 -0.55
C ASP A 288 -22.23 10.28 0.87
N ALA A 289 -22.70 9.27 1.59
CA ALA A 289 -22.28 8.93 2.93
C ALA A 289 -20.83 8.44 2.99
N ASN A 290 -20.33 7.80 1.95
CA ASN A 290 -18.96 7.26 1.89
C ASN A 290 -17.95 8.42 1.88
N ILE A 291 -18.24 9.51 1.16
CA ILE A 291 -17.42 10.74 1.19
C ILE A 291 -17.40 11.35 2.59
N ARG A 292 -18.56 11.45 3.26
CA ARG A 292 -18.64 12.00 4.62
C ARG A 292 -17.88 11.11 5.61
N GLN A 293 -18.04 9.80 5.51
CA GLN A 293 -17.33 8.81 6.33
C GLN A 293 -15.81 8.94 6.17
N ALA A 294 -15.32 8.91 4.93
CA ALA A 294 -13.90 9.05 4.61
C ALA A 294 -13.31 10.35 5.18
N ALA A 295 -14.08 11.45 5.13
CA ALA A 295 -13.65 12.74 5.68
C ALA A 295 -13.44 12.69 7.20
N TYR A 296 -14.35 12.06 7.95
CA TYR A 296 -14.17 11.89 9.40
C TYR A 296 -13.05 10.90 9.74
N GLU A 297 -12.88 9.83 8.96
CA GLU A 297 -11.76 8.89 9.14
C GLU A 297 -10.40 9.53 8.84
N ALA A 298 -10.33 10.45 7.87
CA ALA A 298 -9.13 11.25 7.62
C ALA A 298 -8.87 12.21 8.78
N MET A 299 -9.90 12.89 9.31
CA MET A 299 -9.76 13.76 10.49
C MET A 299 -9.45 12.99 11.79
N GLU A 300 -9.83 11.72 11.90
CA GLU A 300 -9.36 10.86 12.98
C GLU A 300 -7.83 10.74 12.95
N ARG A 301 -7.25 10.57 11.77
CA ARG A 301 -5.80 10.41 11.58
C ARG A 301 -5.03 11.73 11.66
N ILE A 302 -5.65 12.86 11.28
CA ILE A 302 -5.01 14.18 11.21
C ILE A 302 -5.48 15.08 12.37
N PRO A 303 -4.71 15.22 13.46
CA PRO A 303 -5.14 15.99 14.61
C PRO A 303 -5.19 17.48 14.34
N SER A 304 -6.32 18.13 14.64
CA SER A 304 -6.48 19.57 14.51
C SER A 304 -7.59 20.11 15.41
N PRO A 305 -7.32 21.06 16.33
CA PRO A 305 -8.37 21.69 17.13
C PRO A 305 -9.43 22.43 16.29
N ARG A 306 -9.11 22.78 15.04
CA ARG A 306 -10.02 23.47 14.12
C ARG A 306 -11.18 22.59 13.67
N THR A 307 -11.04 21.27 13.74
CA THR A 307 -12.08 20.33 13.33
C THR A 307 -13.13 20.10 14.43
N ALA A 308 -12.92 20.60 15.65
CA ALA A 308 -13.77 20.33 16.81
C ALA A 308 -15.28 20.47 16.55
N ILE A 309 -15.70 21.57 15.89
CA ILE A 309 -17.12 21.81 15.58
C ILE A 309 -17.63 20.79 14.55
N CYS A 310 -16.86 20.56 13.50
CA CYS A 310 -17.19 19.65 12.41
C CYS A 310 -17.31 18.20 12.90
N LEU A 311 -16.37 17.76 13.75
CA LEU A 311 -16.41 16.43 14.38
C LEU A 311 -17.67 16.22 15.23
N VAL A 312 -18.08 17.26 15.97
CA VAL A 312 -19.32 17.21 16.77
C VAL A 312 -20.57 17.16 15.87
N GLN A 313 -20.59 17.89 14.76
CA GLN A 313 -21.68 17.82 13.78
C GLN A 313 -21.81 16.41 13.16
N GLY A 314 -20.69 15.72 12.91
CA GLY A 314 -20.69 14.36 12.36
C GLY A 314 -21.39 13.32 13.23
N LEU A 315 -21.48 13.54 14.55
CA LEU A 315 -22.23 12.67 15.45
C LEU A 315 -23.75 12.74 15.24
N GLN A 316 -24.22 13.74 14.50
CA GLN A 316 -25.62 13.94 14.15
C GLN A 316 -25.93 13.53 12.70
N ASP A 317 -24.97 12.92 11.99
CA ASP A 317 -25.18 12.47 10.62
C ASP A 317 -26.35 11.45 10.56
N PRO A 318 -27.20 11.46 9.51
CA PRO A 318 -28.25 10.45 9.34
C PRO A 318 -27.69 9.03 9.25
N GLU A 319 -26.49 8.85 8.69
CA GLU A 319 -25.88 7.54 8.49
C GLU A 319 -25.07 7.08 9.70
N GLU A 320 -25.34 5.86 10.15
CA GLU A 320 -24.71 5.29 11.35
C GLU A 320 -23.19 5.13 11.19
N SER A 321 -22.72 4.72 10.02
CA SER A 321 -21.28 4.58 9.74
C SER A 321 -20.53 5.90 9.83
N VAL A 322 -21.17 6.99 9.39
CA VAL A 322 -20.62 8.35 9.47
C VAL A 322 -20.57 8.81 10.93
N ARG A 323 -21.64 8.60 11.71
CA ARG A 323 -21.65 8.91 13.15
C ARG A 323 -20.55 8.18 13.92
N MET A 324 -20.33 6.90 13.62
CA MET A 324 -19.27 6.12 14.25
C MET A 324 -17.87 6.63 13.88
N SER A 325 -17.65 7.00 12.62
CA SER A 325 -16.37 7.59 12.19
C SER A 325 -16.12 8.92 12.89
N ALA A 326 -17.15 9.76 13.00
CA ALA A 326 -17.09 10.99 13.76
C ALA A 326 -16.82 10.74 15.25
N ALA A 327 -17.45 9.74 15.88
CA ALA A 327 -17.22 9.35 17.27
C ALA A 327 -15.75 8.97 17.55
N ARG A 328 -15.13 8.18 16.67
CA ARG A 328 -13.71 7.83 16.79
C ARG A 328 -12.81 9.05 16.60
N ALA A 329 -13.10 9.88 15.60
CA ALA A 329 -12.35 11.10 15.36
C ALA A 329 -12.44 12.07 16.55
N VAL A 330 -13.62 12.18 17.16
CA VAL A 330 -13.86 12.94 18.40
C VAL A 330 -13.01 12.42 19.55
N ASP A 331 -13.03 11.11 19.78
CA ASP A 331 -12.32 10.49 20.91
C ASP A 331 -10.80 10.62 20.80
N LYS A 332 -10.27 10.55 19.57
CA LYS A 332 -8.84 10.67 19.30
C LYS A 332 -8.35 12.11 19.31
N ASN A 333 -9.23 13.08 19.01
CA ASN A 333 -8.88 14.50 18.83
C ASN A 333 -9.56 15.42 19.86
N LEU A 334 -9.58 14.98 21.12
CA LEU A 334 -10.21 15.73 22.20
C LEU A 334 -9.65 17.16 22.34
N SER A 335 -10.55 18.11 22.49
CA SER A 335 -10.22 19.50 22.77
C SER A 335 -11.29 20.13 23.67
N LYS A 336 -10.96 21.21 24.38
CA LYS A 336 -11.94 21.91 25.25
C LYS A 336 -13.21 22.33 24.50
N PRO A 337 -13.14 22.91 23.27
CA PRO A 337 -14.34 23.25 22.51
C PRO A 337 -15.19 22.04 22.16
N LEU A 338 -14.56 20.94 21.75
CA LEU A 338 -15.25 19.68 21.42
C LEU A 338 -15.99 19.11 22.63
N VAL A 339 -15.32 19.04 23.79
CA VAL A 339 -15.94 18.56 25.04
C VAL A 339 -17.12 19.43 25.45
N ALA A 340 -17.00 20.76 25.33
CA ALA A 340 -18.09 21.68 25.64
C ALA A 340 -19.28 21.49 24.69
N GLY A 341 -19.02 21.33 23.38
CA GLY A 341 -20.06 21.03 22.38
C GLY A 341 -20.82 19.75 22.69
N LEU A 342 -20.11 18.67 23.02
CA LEU A 342 -20.74 17.40 23.39
C LEU A 342 -21.58 17.49 24.66
N LYS A 343 -21.08 18.18 25.70
CA LYS A 343 -21.85 18.41 26.93
C LYS A 343 -23.18 19.10 26.63
N ASN A 344 -23.20 20.05 25.69
CA ASN A 344 -24.44 20.72 25.30
C ASN A 344 -25.40 19.77 24.58
N ILE A 345 -24.91 18.94 23.65
CA ILE A 345 -25.75 17.96 22.94
C ILE A 345 -26.37 16.96 23.93
N VAL A 346 -25.56 16.35 24.80
CA VAL A 346 -26.07 15.30 25.70
C VAL A 346 -27.05 15.85 26.74
N ARG A 347 -27.04 17.14 27.04
CA ARG A 347 -27.98 17.79 27.99
C ARG A 347 -29.39 17.92 27.43
N ASP A 348 -29.54 18.04 26.12
CA ASP A 348 -30.83 18.27 25.48
C ASP A 348 -31.71 17.01 25.44
N LYS A 349 -31.11 15.81 25.62
CA LYS A 349 -31.80 14.50 25.58
C LYS A 349 -32.64 14.28 24.31
N SER A 350 -32.32 15.00 23.24
CA SER A 350 -33.00 14.90 21.95
C SER A 350 -32.71 13.55 21.28
N PRO A 351 -33.45 13.17 20.23
CA PRO A 351 -33.11 12.00 19.41
C PRO A 351 -31.65 12.03 18.90
N GLU A 352 -31.14 13.21 18.57
CA GLU A 352 -29.75 13.44 18.17
C GLU A 352 -28.77 13.22 19.33
N ALA A 353 -29.16 13.57 20.57
CA ALA A 353 -28.37 13.26 21.75
C ALA A 353 -28.30 11.74 22.00
N ILE A 354 -29.41 11.02 21.79
CA ILE A 354 -29.44 9.55 21.88
C ILE A 354 -28.50 8.94 20.85
N SER A 355 -28.62 9.31 19.57
CA SER A 355 -27.77 8.76 18.50
C SER A 355 -26.29 9.08 18.71
N THR A 356 -25.99 10.29 19.20
CA THR A 356 -24.63 10.70 19.58
C THR A 356 -24.07 9.79 20.68
N VAL A 357 -24.81 9.59 21.77
CA VAL A 357 -24.35 8.74 22.88
C VAL A 357 -24.20 7.29 22.45
N SER A 358 -25.15 6.75 21.67
CA SER A 358 -25.04 5.42 21.08
C SER A 358 -23.76 5.28 20.24
N ALA A 359 -23.47 6.22 19.35
CA ALA A 359 -22.28 6.18 18.50
C ALA A 359 -20.98 6.21 19.31
N LEU A 360 -20.88 7.06 20.34
CA LEU A 360 -19.72 7.11 21.25
C LEU A 360 -19.53 5.77 21.99
N ILE A 361 -20.62 5.13 22.41
CA ILE A 361 -20.57 3.84 23.10
C ILE A 361 -20.20 2.70 22.17
N ASP A 362 -20.85 2.61 21.02
CA ASP A 362 -20.70 1.48 20.09
C ASP A 362 -19.34 1.47 19.40
N THR A 363 -18.64 2.62 19.37
CA THR A 363 -17.26 2.76 18.88
C THR A 363 -16.19 2.64 19.96
N ASP A 364 -16.57 2.39 21.21
CA ASP A 364 -15.66 2.35 22.36
C ASP A 364 -14.84 3.66 22.49
N ALA A 365 -15.47 4.83 22.30
CA ALA A 365 -14.89 6.16 22.49
C ALA A 365 -14.64 6.45 23.99
N THR A 366 -13.63 5.81 24.55
CA THR A 366 -13.42 5.77 26.01
C THR A 366 -12.82 7.05 26.59
N ASN A 367 -12.02 7.78 25.81
CA ASN A 367 -11.33 8.96 26.32
C ASN A 367 -12.34 10.08 26.65
N ILE A 368 -13.38 10.25 25.83
CA ILE A 368 -14.40 11.27 26.04
C ILE A 368 -15.28 10.99 27.28
N PHE A 369 -15.45 9.73 27.69
CA PHE A 369 -16.30 9.38 28.84
C PHE A 369 -15.84 10.03 30.14
N ASN A 370 -14.53 10.20 30.34
CA ASN A 370 -13.99 10.91 31.51
C ASN A 370 -14.57 12.32 31.67
N PHE A 371 -14.94 12.96 30.57
CA PHE A 371 -15.47 14.32 30.56
C PHE A 371 -17.00 14.38 30.62
N LEU A 372 -17.68 13.36 30.09
CA LEU A 372 -19.13 13.28 29.99
C LEU A 372 -19.79 12.62 31.21
N MET A 373 -19.08 11.78 31.97
CA MET A 373 -19.65 11.11 33.16
C MET A 373 -20.13 12.08 34.26
N GLY A 374 -19.65 13.32 34.27
CA GLY A 374 -20.16 14.36 35.15
C GLY A 374 -21.56 14.87 34.76
N GLU A 375 -22.01 14.62 33.53
CA GLU A 375 -23.35 15.00 33.06
C GLU A 375 -24.35 13.89 33.42
N GLU A 376 -25.40 14.24 34.16
CA GLU A 376 -26.47 13.30 34.53
C GLU A 376 -27.21 12.75 33.30
N SER A 377 -27.49 13.62 32.33
CA SER A 377 -28.14 13.22 31.08
C SER A 377 -27.31 12.20 30.29
N PHE A 378 -25.98 12.32 30.27
CA PHE A 378 -25.12 11.32 29.65
C PHE A 378 -25.24 9.96 30.35
N ARG A 379 -25.20 9.93 31.69
CA ARG A 379 -25.33 8.68 32.47
C ARG A 379 -26.65 7.98 32.21
N GLU A 380 -27.74 8.73 32.13
CA GLU A 380 -29.07 8.20 31.81
C GLU A 380 -29.11 7.61 30.39
N LEU A 381 -28.71 8.38 29.38
CA LEU A 381 -28.71 7.95 27.98
C LEU A 381 -27.80 6.73 27.77
N ALA A 382 -26.59 6.75 28.33
CA ALA A 382 -25.64 5.65 28.25
C ALA A 382 -26.18 4.39 28.94
N GLY A 383 -26.80 4.55 30.11
CA GLY A 383 -27.42 3.46 30.85
C GLY A 383 -28.52 2.77 30.07
N THR A 384 -29.43 3.55 29.46
CA THR A 384 -30.51 3.04 28.61
C THR A 384 -29.95 2.30 27.39
N HIS A 385 -29.02 2.90 26.64
CA HIS A 385 -28.42 2.26 25.47
C HIS A 385 -27.75 0.93 25.80
N ILE A 386 -26.95 0.90 26.88
CA ILE A 386 -26.25 -0.31 27.32
C ILE A 386 -27.23 -1.41 27.76
N ALA A 387 -28.28 -1.06 28.51
CA ALA A 387 -29.26 -2.01 29.01
C ALA A 387 -30.15 -2.59 27.90
N GLU A 388 -30.53 -1.78 26.91
CA GLU A 388 -31.57 -2.15 25.95
C GLU A 388 -31.04 -2.52 24.56
N LYS A 389 -30.01 -1.83 24.06
CA LYS A 389 -29.61 -1.89 22.64
C LYS A 389 -28.20 -2.44 22.40
N ALA A 390 -27.27 -2.22 23.32
CA ALA A 390 -25.87 -2.58 23.11
C ALA A 390 -25.64 -4.10 23.02
N SER A 391 -24.73 -4.52 22.14
CA SER A 391 -24.32 -5.93 22.01
C SER A 391 -23.62 -6.44 23.28
N PRO A 392 -23.58 -7.77 23.54
CA PRO A 392 -22.87 -8.34 24.67
C PRO A 392 -21.39 -7.92 24.76
N ALA A 393 -20.72 -7.78 23.61
CA ALA A 393 -19.35 -7.32 23.53
C ALA A 393 -19.22 -5.85 23.97
N THR A 394 -20.10 -4.96 23.47
CA THR A 394 -20.15 -3.55 23.88
C THR A 394 -20.49 -3.39 25.36
N ARG A 395 -21.48 -4.14 25.88
CA ARG A 395 -21.82 -4.15 27.31
C ARG A 395 -20.60 -4.48 28.17
N LYS A 396 -19.89 -5.56 27.83
CA LYS A 396 -18.69 -5.99 28.54
C LYS A 396 -17.58 -4.93 28.49
N ALA A 397 -17.33 -4.35 27.31
CA ALA A 397 -16.32 -3.32 27.13
C ALA A 397 -16.66 -2.06 27.95
N PHE A 398 -17.89 -1.57 27.81
CA PHE A 398 -18.38 -0.39 28.53
C PHE A 398 -18.26 -0.55 30.05
N LEU A 399 -18.76 -1.65 30.61
CA LEU A 399 -18.69 -1.91 32.06
C LEU A 399 -17.23 -1.96 32.56
N LYS A 400 -16.34 -2.62 31.81
CA LYS A 400 -14.90 -2.65 32.13
C LYS A 400 -14.31 -1.24 32.12
N ASN A 401 -14.67 -0.42 31.13
CA ASN A 401 -14.17 0.94 31.00
C ASN A 401 -14.69 1.84 32.12
N MET A 402 -15.97 1.74 32.49
CA MET A 402 -16.55 2.47 33.63
C MET A 402 -15.81 2.17 34.93
N VAL A 403 -15.51 0.89 35.20
CA VAL A 403 -14.68 0.51 36.36
C VAL A 403 -13.29 1.11 36.28
N ALA A 404 -12.64 1.08 35.11
CA ALA A 404 -11.30 1.62 34.91
C ALA A 404 -11.21 3.14 35.16
N ILE A 405 -12.27 3.90 34.85
CA ILE A 405 -12.33 5.36 35.11
C ILE A 405 -12.94 5.70 36.48
N GLY A 406 -13.08 4.73 37.39
CA GLY A 406 -13.54 4.92 38.76
C GLY A 406 -15.06 5.00 38.94
N GLN A 407 -15.84 4.77 37.89
CA GLN A 407 -17.32 4.80 37.90
C GLN A 407 -17.90 3.43 38.31
N ILE A 408 -17.42 2.89 39.44
CA ILE A 408 -17.71 1.51 39.88
C ILE A 408 -19.18 1.31 40.22
N GLU A 409 -19.79 2.23 40.96
CA GLU A 409 -21.19 2.11 41.38
C GLU A 409 -22.14 2.22 40.19
N PHE A 410 -21.85 3.14 39.25
CA PHE A 410 -22.60 3.23 38.00
C PHE A 410 -22.48 1.94 37.18
N ALA A 411 -21.28 1.35 37.07
CA ALA A 411 -21.09 0.08 36.38
C ALA A 411 -21.92 -1.06 37.02
N LYS A 412 -21.97 -1.13 38.35
CA LYS A 412 -22.79 -2.12 39.07
C LYS A 412 -24.28 -1.93 38.81
N GLU A 413 -24.75 -0.68 38.85
CA GLU A 413 -26.15 -0.34 38.57
C GLU A 413 -26.57 -0.80 37.17
N ILE A 414 -25.76 -0.50 36.16
CA ILE A 414 -26.04 -0.91 34.78
C ILE A 414 -25.96 -2.42 34.60
N ALA A 415 -25.00 -3.09 35.26
CA ALA A 415 -24.90 -4.56 35.23
C ALA A 415 -26.16 -5.24 35.79
N ALA A 416 -26.75 -4.69 36.85
CA ALA A 416 -28.03 -5.16 37.39
C ALA A 416 -29.17 -4.97 36.37
N LYS A 417 -29.28 -3.79 35.75
CA LYS A 417 -30.29 -3.52 34.71
C LYS A 417 -30.21 -4.48 33.51
N ILE A 418 -29.00 -4.84 33.07
CA ILE A 418 -28.79 -5.81 31.97
C ILE A 418 -29.33 -7.21 32.32
N THR A 419 -29.25 -7.62 33.59
CA THR A 419 -29.73 -8.94 34.02
C THR A 419 -31.26 -9.00 34.13
N GLU A 420 -31.91 -7.86 34.41
CA GLU A 420 -33.37 -7.74 34.48
C GLU A 420 -34.05 -7.67 33.10
N THR A 421 -33.43 -7.07 32.08
CA THR A 421 -34.00 -6.92 30.73
C THR A 421 -34.03 -8.20 29.88
N GLY A 422 -33.61 -9.34 30.43
CA GLY A 422 -33.72 -10.65 29.78
C GLY A 422 -32.69 -10.82 28.65
N GLN A 423 -31.74 -11.72 28.84
CA GLN A 423 -30.91 -12.20 27.72
C GLN A 423 -31.84 -12.90 26.72
N ALA A 424 -31.98 -12.34 25.51
CA ALA A 424 -32.47 -13.11 24.38
C ALA A 424 -31.62 -14.39 24.30
N LYS A 425 -32.23 -15.55 24.53
CA LYS A 425 -31.57 -16.85 24.41
C LYS A 425 -30.88 -16.89 23.05
N ALA A 426 -29.56 -17.05 23.05
CA ALA A 426 -28.80 -17.34 21.83
C ALA A 426 -29.41 -18.59 21.19
N SER A 427 -30.19 -18.37 20.13
CA SER A 427 -31.00 -19.40 19.48
C SER A 427 -30.64 -19.44 17.99
N SER A 428 -29.35 -19.59 17.68
CA SER A 428 -28.91 -20.33 16.51
C SER A 428 -27.45 -20.76 16.71
N SER A 429 -27.10 -21.98 16.30
CA SER A 429 -25.73 -22.51 16.37
C SER A 429 -24.87 -22.12 15.15
N MET A 430 -25.31 -21.10 14.41
CA MET A 430 -24.69 -20.68 13.15
C MET A 430 -23.34 -20.02 13.39
N LYS A 431 -22.34 -20.45 12.63
CA LYS A 431 -20.97 -19.90 12.68
C LYS A 431 -20.77 -18.91 11.55
N ILE A 432 -20.97 -17.62 11.87
CA ILE A 432 -20.76 -16.52 10.92
C ILE A 432 -19.34 -15.98 11.09
N VAL A 433 -18.62 -15.80 9.98
CA VAL A 433 -17.31 -15.13 9.96
C VAL A 433 -17.47 -13.77 9.27
N VAL A 434 -16.95 -12.72 9.90
CA VAL A 434 -16.94 -11.36 9.34
C VAL A 434 -15.50 -10.91 9.13
N VAL A 435 -15.18 -10.42 7.93
CA VAL A 435 -13.83 -9.99 7.53
C VAL A 435 -13.90 -8.57 6.98
N ASP A 436 -13.18 -7.66 7.59
CA ASP A 436 -13.11 -6.24 7.20
C ASP A 436 -11.85 -5.65 7.84
N ASP A 437 -11.07 -4.87 7.11
CA ASP A 437 -9.84 -4.23 7.61
C ASP A 437 -10.15 -3.01 8.51
N SER A 438 -11.39 -2.54 8.53
CA SER A 438 -11.87 -1.54 9.48
C SER A 438 -12.45 -2.22 10.73
N LYS A 439 -11.74 -2.08 11.86
CA LYS A 439 -12.23 -2.51 13.19
C LYS A 439 -13.61 -1.95 13.52
N MET A 440 -13.91 -0.74 13.05
CA MET A 440 -15.19 -0.09 13.24
C MET A 440 -16.30 -0.83 12.48
N MET A 441 -16.06 -1.20 11.22
CA MET A 441 -17.03 -1.94 10.42
C MET A 441 -17.25 -3.35 10.98
N LEU A 442 -16.19 -4.04 11.42
CA LEU A 442 -16.33 -5.31 12.14
C LEU A 442 -17.25 -5.19 13.36
N LYS A 443 -17.10 -4.11 14.13
CA LYS A 443 -17.94 -3.82 15.29
C LYS A 443 -19.38 -3.52 14.90
N LEU A 444 -19.60 -2.75 13.84
CA LEU A 444 -20.92 -2.48 13.28
C LEU A 444 -21.64 -3.77 12.90
N TYR A 445 -20.99 -4.62 12.10
CA TYR A 445 -21.56 -5.89 11.66
C TYR A 445 -21.85 -6.82 12.83
N GLN A 446 -20.93 -6.90 13.81
CA GLN A 446 -21.14 -7.66 15.03
C GLN A 446 -22.36 -7.16 15.82
N ASN A 447 -22.53 -5.84 15.96
CA ASN A 447 -23.69 -5.26 16.66
C ASN A 447 -24.99 -5.59 15.91
N LYS A 448 -25.03 -5.41 14.58
CA LYS A 448 -26.21 -5.74 13.76
C LYS A 448 -26.57 -7.22 13.87
N LEU A 449 -25.59 -8.13 13.75
CA LEU A 449 -25.82 -9.58 13.92
C LEU A 449 -26.32 -9.91 15.33
N SER A 450 -25.79 -9.26 16.37
CA SER A 450 -26.22 -9.48 17.75
C SER A 450 -27.68 -9.07 17.98
N ILE A 451 -28.16 -7.99 17.35
CA ILE A 451 -29.58 -7.58 17.41
C ILE A 451 -30.47 -8.64 16.76
N LEU A 452 -29.96 -9.32 15.72
CA LEU A 452 -30.65 -10.45 15.07
C LEU A 452 -30.54 -11.76 15.87
N GLY A 453 -29.92 -11.77 17.04
CA GLY A 453 -29.71 -12.97 17.87
C GLY A 453 -28.63 -13.91 17.35
N LEU A 454 -27.77 -13.44 16.44
CA LEU A 454 -26.68 -14.20 15.83
C LEU A 454 -25.34 -13.83 16.44
N THR A 455 -24.40 -14.77 16.43
CA THR A 455 -23.01 -14.56 16.87
C THR A 455 -22.04 -14.71 15.70
N CYS A 456 -20.93 -13.99 15.74
CA CYS A 456 -19.89 -14.07 14.71
C CYS A 456 -18.47 -14.07 15.28
N GLU A 457 -17.54 -14.65 14.51
CA GLU A 457 -16.10 -14.48 14.64
C GLU A 457 -15.65 -13.34 13.70
N ILE A 458 -14.92 -12.36 14.23
CA ILE A 458 -14.46 -11.19 13.47
C ILE A 458 -12.97 -11.29 13.17
N PHE A 459 -12.56 -10.87 11.96
CA PHE A 459 -11.17 -10.86 11.51
C PHE A 459 -10.82 -9.53 10.85
N HIS A 460 -9.83 -8.84 11.42
CA HIS A 460 -9.27 -7.60 10.84
C HIS A 460 -8.20 -7.88 9.78
N ARG A 461 -7.72 -9.12 9.70
CA ARG A 461 -6.68 -9.54 8.78
C ARG A 461 -7.22 -10.69 7.92
N PRO A 462 -7.38 -10.50 6.61
CA PRO A 462 -7.98 -11.51 5.75
C PRO A 462 -7.19 -12.83 5.73
N GLU A 463 -5.87 -12.80 5.91
CA GLU A 463 -5.01 -13.98 5.94
C GLU A 463 -5.33 -14.92 7.12
N GLU A 464 -5.72 -14.33 8.26
CA GLU A 464 -6.14 -15.08 9.46
C GLU A 464 -7.53 -15.69 9.24
N ALA A 465 -8.43 -14.94 8.59
CA ALA A 465 -9.77 -15.41 8.24
C ALA A 465 -9.70 -16.63 7.30
N VAL A 466 -8.87 -16.59 6.25
CA VAL A 466 -8.66 -17.72 5.32
C VAL A 466 -8.31 -18.98 6.10
N LYS A 467 -7.30 -18.91 6.98
CA LYS A 467 -6.85 -20.07 7.77
C LYS A 467 -7.97 -20.62 8.65
N ARG A 468 -8.75 -19.77 9.30
CA ARG A 468 -9.89 -20.17 10.14
C ARG A 468 -11.03 -20.78 9.33
N ILE A 469 -11.39 -20.18 8.20
CA ILE A 469 -12.49 -20.63 7.33
C ILE A 469 -12.14 -22.00 6.73
N LEU A 470 -10.90 -22.19 6.26
CA LEU A 470 -10.48 -23.45 5.67
C LEU A 470 -10.35 -24.60 6.69
N SER A 471 -10.10 -24.29 7.97
CA SER A 471 -9.86 -25.30 9.03
C SER A 471 -11.07 -25.66 9.88
N GLY A 472 -12.18 -24.91 9.80
CA GLY A 472 -13.35 -25.16 10.63
C GLY A 472 -14.67 -24.97 9.89
N LYS A 473 -15.78 -25.30 10.55
CA LYS A 473 -17.12 -25.07 10.01
C LYS A 473 -17.44 -23.56 10.06
N THR A 474 -17.94 -23.05 8.94
CA THR A 474 -18.49 -21.69 8.78
C THR A 474 -19.78 -21.84 7.97
N ASP A 475 -20.85 -21.17 8.38
CA ASP A 475 -22.17 -21.23 7.73
C ASP A 475 -22.44 -19.98 6.85
N LEU A 476 -21.74 -18.87 7.10
CA LEU A 476 -21.79 -17.64 6.28
C LEU A 476 -20.49 -16.85 6.46
N VAL A 477 -19.95 -16.32 5.35
CA VAL A 477 -18.89 -15.30 5.37
C VAL A 477 -19.50 -13.96 4.97
N ILE A 478 -19.22 -12.93 5.75
CA ILE A 478 -19.47 -11.53 5.39
C ILE A 478 -18.10 -10.87 5.20
N THR A 479 -17.85 -10.24 4.05
CA THR A 479 -16.55 -9.62 3.77
C THR A 479 -16.68 -8.25 3.12
N ASP A 480 -15.76 -7.34 3.43
CA ASP A 480 -15.54 -6.15 2.59
C ASP A 480 -14.87 -6.55 1.26
N LEU A 481 -14.97 -5.68 0.25
CA LEU A 481 -14.28 -5.85 -1.04
C LEU A 481 -12.84 -5.32 -0.99
N ASN A 482 -12.63 -4.13 -0.45
CA ASN A 482 -11.35 -3.42 -0.48
C ASN A 482 -10.65 -3.61 0.86
N MET A 483 -9.76 -4.59 0.92
CA MET A 483 -8.92 -4.84 2.08
C MET A 483 -7.45 -4.89 1.63
N PRO A 484 -6.51 -4.34 2.40
CA PRO A 484 -5.09 -4.44 2.11
C PRO A 484 -4.61 -5.90 2.01
N ASN A 485 -3.59 -6.13 1.19
CA ASN A 485 -2.94 -7.42 0.91
C ASN A 485 -3.81 -8.48 0.20
N ILE A 486 -5.01 -8.76 0.71
CA ILE A 486 -5.97 -9.70 0.14
C ILE A 486 -7.33 -9.01 0.06
N SER A 487 -7.76 -8.70 -1.15
CA SER A 487 -9.10 -8.19 -1.43
C SER A 487 -10.19 -9.21 -1.12
N GLY A 488 -11.43 -8.74 -0.98
CA GLY A 488 -12.60 -9.61 -0.81
C GLY A 488 -12.80 -10.59 -1.98
N LEU A 489 -12.35 -10.22 -3.20
CA LEU A 489 -12.39 -11.11 -4.37
C LEU A 489 -11.36 -12.23 -4.25
N GLU A 490 -10.12 -11.91 -3.88
CA GLU A 490 -9.06 -12.91 -3.67
C GLU A 490 -9.42 -13.85 -2.51
N LEU A 491 -9.92 -13.29 -1.40
CA LEU A 491 -10.47 -14.08 -0.28
C LEU A 491 -11.54 -15.05 -0.76
N THR A 492 -12.45 -14.58 -1.61
CA THR A 492 -13.51 -15.41 -2.20
C THR A 492 -12.92 -16.52 -3.06
N MET A 493 -11.94 -16.22 -3.91
CA MET A 493 -11.26 -17.22 -4.75
C MET A 493 -10.59 -18.31 -3.92
N GLU A 494 -9.89 -17.95 -2.84
CA GLU A 494 -9.27 -18.92 -1.93
C GLU A 494 -10.30 -19.82 -1.25
N ILE A 495 -11.43 -19.26 -0.79
CA ILE A 495 -12.53 -20.05 -0.21
C ILE A 495 -13.12 -21.02 -1.25
N ARG A 496 -13.28 -20.55 -2.50
CA ARG A 496 -13.88 -21.32 -3.59
C ARG A 496 -13.00 -22.47 -4.10
N ARG A 497 -11.71 -22.51 -3.76
CA ARG A 497 -10.86 -23.69 -3.98
C ARG A 497 -11.32 -24.92 -3.19
N LYS A 498 -12.03 -24.71 -2.07
CA LYS A 498 -12.48 -25.80 -1.17
C LYS A 498 -14.00 -25.92 -1.04
N PHE A 499 -14.72 -24.80 -1.04
CA PHE A 499 -16.16 -24.77 -0.75
C PHE A 499 -16.95 -24.18 -1.92
N THR A 500 -18.02 -24.86 -2.34
CA THR A 500 -18.92 -24.32 -3.37
C THR A 500 -19.79 -23.19 -2.81
N ARG A 501 -20.50 -22.47 -3.70
CA ARG A 501 -21.47 -21.42 -3.32
C ARG A 501 -22.58 -21.92 -2.39
N THR A 502 -22.95 -23.20 -2.50
CA THR A 502 -23.98 -23.83 -1.68
C THR A 502 -23.41 -24.32 -0.35
N ASP A 503 -22.15 -24.75 -0.32
CA ASP A 503 -21.50 -25.21 0.92
C ASP A 503 -21.18 -24.06 1.87
N LEU A 504 -20.74 -22.92 1.30
CA LEU A 504 -20.37 -21.74 2.07
C LEU A 504 -20.80 -20.46 1.32
N PRO A 505 -21.95 -19.87 1.71
CA PRO A 505 -22.40 -18.61 1.15
C PRO A 505 -21.49 -17.44 1.58
N ILE A 506 -21.27 -16.50 0.66
CA ILE A 506 -20.49 -15.28 0.89
C ILE A 506 -21.36 -14.05 0.58
N LEU A 507 -21.56 -13.20 1.58
CA LEU A 507 -22.10 -11.85 1.47
C LEU A 507 -20.94 -10.86 1.37
N MET A 508 -20.81 -10.19 0.24
CA MET A 508 -19.84 -9.11 0.11
C MET A 508 -20.52 -7.77 0.38
N ILE A 509 -19.88 -6.89 1.14
CA ILE A 509 -20.38 -5.54 1.40
C ILE A 509 -19.34 -4.56 0.84
N THR A 510 -19.76 -3.57 0.05
CA THR A 510 -18.80 -2.68 -0.65
C THR A 510 -19.33 -1.26 -0.77
N THR A 511 -18.42 -0.29 -0.87
CA THR A 511 -18.72 1.10 -1.24
C THR A 511 -18.59 1.34 -2.75
N GLN A 512 -18.03 0.40 -3.52
CA GLN A 512 -17.74 0.60 -4.94
C GLN A 512 -18.99 0.45 -5.81
N SER A 513 -19.25 1.48 -6.61
CA SER A 513 -20.37 1.50 -7.55
C SER A 513 -20.16 0.64 -8.79
N ASP A 514 -18.92 0.30 -9.15
CA ASP A 514 -18.60 -0.48 -10.37
C ASP A 514 -19.23 -1.88 -10.41
N PHE A 515 -19.68 -2.39 -9.26
CA PHE A 515 -20.38 -3.68 -9.12
C PHE A 515 -21.91 -3.55 -9.16
N VAL A 516 -22.43 -2.34 -9.33
CA VAL A 516 -23.84 -1.98 -9.26
C VAL A 516 -24.22 -1.23 -10.55
N GLU A 517 -25.08 -1.80 -11.39
CA GLU A 517 -25.72 -1.01 -12.45
C GLU A 517 -26.89 -0.24 -11.84
N GLU A 518 -26.81 1.08 -11.81
CA GLU A 518 -27.95 1.94 -11.43
C GLU A 518 -28.98 1.97 -12.57
N LYS A 519 -30.13 1.33 -12.37
CA LYS A 519 -31.37 1.66 -13.09
C LYS A 519 -32.39 2.16 -12.09
N GLU A 520 -33.02 3.30 -12.41
CA GLU A 520 -34.12 3.97 -11.70
C GLU A 520 -34.67 3.22 -10.46
N GLY A 521 -33.99 3.39 -9.32
CA GLY A 521 -34.48 2.99 -8.00
C GLY A 521 -34.18 1.55 -7.54
N ASP A 522 -33.67 0.67 -8.39
CA ASP A 522 -33.26 -0.70 -8.02
C ASP A 522 -31.80 -0.97 -8.41
N ILE A 523 -30.99 -1.33 -7.42
CA ILE A 523 -29.58 -1.73 -7.56
C ILE A 523 -29.55 -3.12 -8.21
N ASP A 524 -29.27 -3.21 -9.52
CA ASP A 524 -29.12 -4.50 -10.21
C ASP A 524 -27.63 -4.88 -10.27
N ILE A 525 -27.27 -5.96 -9.59
CA ILE A 525 -25.92 -6.54 -9.62
C ILE A 525 -25.93 -7.61 -10.71
N THR A 526 -25.08 -7.48 -11.74
CA THR A 526 -25.09 -8.45 -12.83
C THR A 526 -24.80 -9.87 -12.32
N GLU A 527 -25.79 -10.76 -12.49
CA GLU A 527 -25.72 -12.16 -12.05
C GLU A 527 -24.49 -12.91 -12.60
N ALA A 528 -24.00 -12.48 -13.78
CA ALA A 528 -22.79 -12.99 -14.42
C ALA A 528 -21.51 -12.72 -13.60
N LEU A 529 -21.37 -11.52 -13.02
CA LEU A 529 -20.20 -11.13 -12.22
C LEU A 529 -20.19 -11.86 -10.87
N LEU A 530 -21.37 -11.99 -10.25
CA LEU A 530 -21.55 -12.81 -9.05
C LEU A 530 -21.21 -14.28 -9.30
N LYS A 531 -21.70 -14.86 -10.41
CA LYS A 531 -21.42 -16.27 -10.77
C LYS A 531 -19.94 -16.50 -11.02
N LYS A 532 -19.26 -15.62 -11.78
CA LYS A 532 -17.83 -15.74 -12.10
C LYS A 532 -16.95 -15.63 -10.84
N SER A 533 -17.26 -14.69 -9.95
CA SER A 533 -16.52 -14.49 -8.70
C SER A 533 -16.83 -15.54 -7.63
N GLY A 534 -17.99 -16.20 -7.70
CA GLY A 534 -18.45 -17.13 -6.66
C GLY A 534 -19.10 -16.43 -5.46
N ILE A 535 -19.38 -15.13 -5.51
CA ILE A 535 -20.06 -14.36 -4.45
C ILE A 535 -21.57 -14.63 -4.49
N ASN A 536 -22.20 -14.86 -3.33
CA ASN A 536 -23.62 -15.17 -3.28
C ASN A 536 -24.51 -13.93 -3.36
N LYS A 537 -24.14 -12.85 -2.68
CA LYS A 537 -24.85 -11.56 -2.71
C LYS A 537 -23.87 -10.42 -2.46
N ILE A 538 -24.09 -9.27 -3.10
CA ILE A 538 -23.42 -8.01 -2.76
C ILE A 538 -24.44 -7.09 -2.07
N LEU A 539 -24.00 -6.36 -1.05
CA LEU A 539 -24.76 -5.30 -0.38
C LEU A 539 -23.96 -4.00 -0.46
N HIS A 540 -24.55 -2.97 -1.07
CA HIS A 540 -23.88 -1.68 -1.26
C HIS A 540 -23.99 -0.80 -0.01
N LYS A 541 -22.96 -0.02 0.32
CA LYS A 541 -22.94 0.96 1.42
C LYS A 541 -23.37 2.35 0.91
N PRO A 542 -24.26 3.08 1.60
CA PRO A 542 -24.95 2.71 2.84
C PRO A 542 -26.11 1.73 2.61
N PHE A 543 -26.47 0.95 3.63
CA PHE A 543 -27.59 0.00 3.62
C PHE A 543 -28.42 0.12 4.90
N SER A 544 -29.72 -0.19 4.82
CA SER A 544 -30.58 -0.19 6.00
C SER A 544 -30.41 -1.45 6.86
N ASP A 545 -30.84 -1.38 8.12
CA ASP A 545 -30.89 -2.56 9.00
C ASP A 545 -31.75 -3.69 8.41
N ASN A 546 -32.80 -3.34 7.66
CA ASN A 546 -33.65 -4.32 7.01
C ASN A 546 -32.92 -4.99 5.84
N ASP A 547 -32.21 -4.23 5.01
CA ASP A 547 -31.45 -4.77 3.87
C ASP A 547 -30.36 -5.73 4.35
N PHE A 548 -29.66 -5.38 5.44
CA PHE A 548 -28.66 -6.23 6.06
C PHE A 548 -29.31 -7.52 6.60
N LYS A 549 -30.41 -7.40 7.35
CA LYS A 549 -31.16 -8.53 7.91
C LYS A 549 -31.63 -9.49 6.82
N GLU A 550 -32.29 -8.99 5.78
CA GLU A 550 -32.77 -9.79 4.66
C GLU A 550 -31.64 -10.49 3.93
N SER A 551 -30.52 -9.80 3.71
CA SER A 551 -29.33 -10.36 3.07
C SER A 551 -28.73 -11.52 3.87
N VAL A 552 -28.62 -11.36 5.19
CA VAL A 552 -28.10 -12.41 6.07
C VAL A 552 -29.04 -13.61 6.12
N PHE A 553 -30.33 -13.41 6.41
CA PHE A 553 -31.27 -14.53 6.55
C PHE A 553 -31.56 -15.27 5.24
N LYS A 554 -31.47 -14.60 4.08
CA LYS A 554 -31.61 -15.26 2.77
C LYS A 554 -30.42 -16.19 2.46
N LEU A 555 -29.25 -15.93 3.04
CA LEU A 555 -28.04 -16.70 2.79
C LEU A 555 -27.78 -17.77 3.86
N LEU A 556 -28.26 -17.59 5.08
CA LEU A 556 -28.11 -18.59 6.12
C LEU A 556 -28.81 -19.90 5.71
N PRO A 557 -28.14 -21.07 5.88
CA PRO A 557 -28.78 -22.35 5.61
C PRO A 557 -29.97 -22.56 6.55
N THR A 558 -31.09 -23.03 6.00
CA THR A 558 -32.33 -23.33 6.75
C THR A 558 -32.24 -24.57 7.61
#